data_AF-A0AAE0T509-F1
#
_entry.id   AF-A0AAE0T509-F1
#
_cell.length_a   1.000
_cell.length_b   1.000
_cell.length_c   1.000
_cell.angle_alpha   90.00
_cell.angle_beta   90.00
_cell.angle_gamma   90.00
#
_symmetry.space_group_name_H-M   'P 1'
#
loop_
_entity.id
_entity.type
_entity.pdbx_description
1 polymer ?
#
loop_
_entity_poly.entity_id
_entity_poly.type
_entity_poly.pdbx_seq_one_letter_code
_entity_poly.pdbx_strand_id
1 'polypeptide(L)'
;MKVKVRCLILVFLGINVCGFFFILRTPLSHMVKLPALWDTLVLARIISPEISKRQASHGSAKMVRHKVLYEGEIFRQCTNITIPLEVEDKQIWQRISSGDSMYVFSAFLDGDKVRCIGASLRSNLDNVFCYLHYHDSVSDEYWTHIVPGQVVFIPEDHGRRYTASFYLCPKPDEKNPYAISLVNKRCQRPLNIMKILGMTEYHKKRTFSVCVTPLNFRYDRAYEIVEWMALNHIYGADYFTFYNYSSADNVKKVIDLFSMRGLAETVDWKLPMQVDTWPPSHTPVEIHYFAQLAALNDCFYRNRFKSKYIVFIDLDEFIVPRSKYIYSWNAMLSLLPKSSVYQFRNTFFRKEWQSLNLSDPRYDDLLNMNAIVTPSKIDAAKKYRLVTLLKLQREDKILPVGSRSKQIVHSSAIETIGIHDVYRMKPNQTVHVVKEDVALLHHYRDWENPNDTTPRKNDYTMLKFLDKLIANVTEIWKLLPEVPLEER
;
A
#
# COMPACT_ATOMS: atom_id res chain seq x y z
N MET A 1 22.97 -43.84 -19.84
CA MET A 1 22.25 -44.26 -21.08
C MET A 1 21.52 -43.08 -21.70
N LYS A 2 21.15 -43.13 -22.98
CA LYS A 2 20.26 -42.16 -23.64
C LYS A 2 18.87 -42.79 -23.81
N VAL A 3 17.79 -42.04 -23.52
CA VAL A 3 16.44 -42.31 -24.04
C VAL A 3 15.83 -40.99 -24.49
N LYS A 4 15.29 -40.95 -25.70
CA LYS A 4 14.37 -39.92 -26.19
C LYS A 4 13.00 -40.58 -26.40
N VAL A 5 11.92 -39.93 -26.00
CA VAL A 5 10.58 -40.14 -26.59
C VAL A 5 9.97 -38.77 -26.88
N ARG A 6 9.08 -38.70 -27.87
CA ARG A 6 8.53 -37.45 -28.43
C ARG A 6 7.26 -37.00 -27.71
N CYS A 7 6.89 -35.73 -27.94
CA CYS A 7 5.55 -35.20 -27.68
C CYS A 7 4.46 -35.98 -28.44
N LEU A 8 3.23 -35.92 -27.93
CA LEU A 8 2.04 -35.94 -28.76
C LEU A 8 1.21 -34.69 -28.43
N ILE A 9 0.70 -34.01 -29.45
CA ILE A 9 -0.27 -32.91 -29.31
C ILE A 9 -1.65 -33.49 -29.64
N LEU A 10 -2.62 -33.28 -28.76
CA LEU A 10 -4.02 -33.56 -29.05
C LEU A 10 -4.86 -32.35 -28.62
N VAL A 11 -5.27 -31.57 -29.61
CA VAL A 11 -6.31 -30.54 -29.48
C VAL A 11 -7.63 -31.20 -29.84
N PHE A 12 -8.62 -31.14 -28.94
CA PHE A 12 -10.02 -31.36 -29.31
C PHE A 12 -10.93 -30.41 -28.56
N LEU A 13 -11.92 -29.88 -29.29
CA LEU A 13 -13.04 -29.14 -28.72
C LEU A 13 -14.08 -30.12 -28.17
N GLY A 14 -14.90 -29.69 -27.22
CA GLY A 14 -16.11 -30.43 -26.86
C GLY A 14 -16.56 -30.19 -25.42
N ILE A 15 -17.50 -29.26 -25.23
CA ILE A 15 -18.32 -29.24 -24.01
C ILE A 15 -19.27 -30.44 -24.09
N ASN A 16 -19.33 -31.27 -23.05
CA ASN A 16 -20.55 -31.99 -22.75
C ASN A 16 -20.67 -32.31 -21.25
N VAL A 17 -21.88 -32.19 -20.72
CA VAL A 17 -22.19 -32.38 -19.30
C VAL A 17 -22.96 -33.68 -19.13
N CYS A 18 -22.35 -34.65 -18.45
CA CYS A 18 -23.05 -35.85 -17.96
C CYS A 18 -22.73 -36.04 -16.48
N GLY A 19 -23.72 -35.78 -15.62
CA GLY A 19 -23.63 -36.14 -14.20
C GLY A 19 -24.00 -37.61 -13.99
N PHE A 20 -23.29 -38.28 -13.08
CA PHE A 20 -23.66 -39.62 -12.60
C PHE A 20 -23.91 -39.58 -11.09
N PHE A 21 -25.16 -39.78 -10.69
CA PHE A 21 -25.48 -40.22 -9.34
C PHE A 21 -25.08 -41.68 -9.19
N PHE A 22 -24.40 -42.03 -8.10
CA PHE A 22 -24.30 -43.41 -7.64
C PHE A 22 -24.85 -43.51 -6.22
N ILE A 23 -25.97 -44.24 -6.09
CA ILE A 23 -26.53 -44.66 -4.81
C ILE A 23 -26.14 -46.13 -4.63
N LEU A 24 -25.35 -46.43 -3.59
CA LEU A 24 -25.16 -47.79 -3.10
C LEU A 24 -25.36 -47.84 -1.59
N ARG A 25 -25.79 -49.01 -1.10
CA ARG A 25 -26.42 -49.18 0.22
C ARG A 25 -25.41 -49.53 1.32
N THR A 26 -25.76 -49.13 2.54
CA THR A 26 -25.20 -49.61 3.82
C THR A 26 -25.41 -51.11 4.02
N PRO A 27 -24.74 -51.71 5.03
CA PRO A 27 -25.51 -51.99 6.25
C PRO A 27 -24.76 -51.84 7.59
N LEU A 28 -25.44 -51.23 8.57
CA LEU A 28 -25.38 -51.46 10.03
C LEU A 28 -24.03 -51.27 10.78
N SER A 29 -24.00 -50.99 12.10
CA SER A 29 -25.05 -50.74 13.09
C SER A 29 -24.53 -49.92 14.29
N HIS A 30 -25.34 -49.01 14.85
CA HIS A 30 -25.83 -49.07 16.25
C HIS A 30 -26.83 -47.94 16.55
N MET A 31 -27.75 -48.15 17.50
CA MET A 31 -28.81 -47.21 17.90
C MET A 31 -28.78 -46.93 19.41
N VAL A 32 -28.87 -45.65 19.82
CA VAL A 32 -29.64 -45.13 20.99
C VAL A 32 -29.97 -43.66 20.63
N LYS A 33 -31.18 -43.29 20.19
CA LYS A 33 -32.43 -43.00 20.94
C LYS A 33 -32.33 -41.88 22.01
N LEU A 34 -32.90 -40.72 21.69
CA LEU A 34 -33.43 -39.72 22.63
C LEU A 34 -34.86 -39.32 22.18
N PRO A 35 -35.86 -39.23 23.09
CA PRO A 35 -37.17 -38.66 22.80
C PRO A 35 -37.18 -37.13 22.97
N ALA A 36 -38.23 -36.47 22.47
CA ALA A 36 -38.34 -35.01 22.37
C ALA A 36 -39.67 -34.49 22.96
N LEU A 37 -40.05 -33.27 22.55
CA LEU A 37 -41.26 -32.50 22.88
C LEU A 37 -41.21 -31.89 24.30
N TRP A 38 -41.54 -30.62 24.54
CA TRP A 38 -41.98 -29.48 23.68
C TRP A 38 -41.03 -28.25 23.92
N ASP A 39 -41.24 -26.99 23.51
CA ASP A 39 -42.43 -26.27 23.02
C ASP A 39 -42.11 -25.01 22.15
N THR A 40 -43.15 -24.22 21.94
CA THR A 40 -43.45 -22.98 21.18
C THR A 40 -42.70 -21.68 21.57
N LEU A 41 -42.66 -20.58 20.79
CA LEU A 41 -43.34 -20.14 19.53
C LEU A 41 -42.47 -19.08 18.78
N VAL A 42 -42.52 -19.06 17.43
CA VAL A 42 -42.49 -17.87 16.51
C VAL A 42 -41.28 -16.90 16.58
N LEU A 43 -40.57 -16.53 15.48
CA LEU A 43 -41.05 -16.18 14.13
C LEU A 43 -39.97 -16.46 13.07
N ALA A 44 -40.34 -16.95 11.89
CA ALA A 44 -39.43 -17.12 10.74
C ALA A 44 -39.99 -16.49 9.46
N ARG A 45 -39.12 -16.03 8.56
CA ARG A 45 -39.42 -15.83 7.13
C ARG A 45 -38.30 -16.42 6.28
N ILE A 46 -38.69 -17.00 5.15
CA ILE A 46 -37.91 -17.96 4.37
C ILE A 46 -37.36 -17.28 3.11
N ILE A 47 -36.15 -17.69 2.69
CA ILE A 47 -35.61 -17.38 1.36
C ILE A 47 -35.97 -18.54 0.42
N SER A 48 -36.65 -18.24 -0.68
CA SER A 48 -36.82 -19.14 -1.82
C SER A 48 -36.16 -18.55 -3.07
N PRO A 49 -35.42 -19.34 -3.87
CA PRO A 49 -34.80 -18.85 -5.10
C PRO A 49 -35.75 -18.98 -6.29
N GLU A 50 -36.24 -17.85 -6.84
CA GLU A 50 -36.94 -17.86 -8.12
C GLU A 50 -35.97 -17.84 -9.32
N ILE A 51 -36.15 -18.78 -10.24
CA ILE A 51 -35.37 -18.89 -11.48
C ILE A 51 -36.07 -18.06 -12.57
N SER A 52 -35.66 -16.80 -12.73
CA SER A 52 -36.15 -15.95 -13.82
C SER A 52 -35.45 -16.28 -15.14
N LYS A 53 -36.24 -16.56 -16.20
CA LYS A 53 -35.74 -16.86 -17.54
C LYS A 53 -35.31 -15.57 -18.25
N ARG A 54 -34.03 -15.42 -18.57
CA ARG A 54 -33.56 -14.35 -19.48
C ARG A 54 -34.07 -14.61 -20.90
N GLN A 55 -35.09 -13.86 -21.33
CA GLN A 55 -35.35 -13.66 -22.76
C GLN A 55 -34.28 -12.72 -23.34
N ALA A 56 -33.77 -13.05 -24.53
CA ALA A 56 -32.82 -12.22 -25.25
C ALA A 56 -33.56 -11.13 -26.06
N SER A 57 -33.85 -10.00 -25.42
CA SER A 57 -34.27 -8.79 -26.15
C SER A 57 -33.12 -8.27 -27.01
N HIS A 58 -33.38 -8.00 -28.29
CA HIS A 58 -32.41 -7.34 -29.15
C HIS A 58 -32.20 -5.91 -28.67
N GLY A 59 -31.01 -5.60 -28.15
CA GLY A 59 -30.64 -4.25 -27.73
C GLY A 59 -30.48 -3.34 -28.94
N SER A 60 -31.46 -2.47 -29.17
CA SER A 60 -31.30 -1.34 -30.08
C SER A 60 -30.19 -0.40 -29.56
N ALA A 61 -29.34 0.10 -30.45
CA ALA A 61 -28.23 0.96 -30.06
C ALA A 61 -28.75 2.29 -29.48
N LYS A 62 -28.67 2.45 -28.16
CA LYS A 62 -29.07 3.65 -27.43
C LYS A 62 -28.18 4.82 -27.87
N MET A 63 -28.73 5.76 -28.65
CA MET A 63 -27.99 6.92 -29.15
C MET A 63 -27.77 7.94 -28.01
N VAL A 64 -26.62 7.82 -27.33
CA VAL A 64 -26.22 8.75 -26.25
C VAL A 64 -26.14 10.18 -26.79
N ARG A 65 -26.87 11.11 -26.16
CA ARG A 65 -26.79 12.54 -26.49
C ARG A 65 -25.50 13.11 -25.90
N HIS A 66 -24.53 13.37 -26.76
CA HIS A 66 -23.26 13.97 -26.37
C HIS A 66 -23.44 15.49 -26.26
N LYS A 67 -23.14 16.06 -25.09
CA LYS A 67 -23.15 17.51 -24.87
C LYS A 67 -21.78 17.94 -24.33
N VAL A 68 -21.21 19.00 -24.92
CA VAL A 68 -19.97 19.63 -24.43
C VAL A 68 -20.29 21.08 -24.12
N LEU A 69 -20.11 21.45 -22.85
CA LEU A 69 -20.33 22.78 -22.26
C LEU A 69 -18.99 23.26 -21.65
N TYR A 70 -18.78 24.52 -21.28
CA TYR A 70 -19.59 25.74 -21.40
C TYR A 70 -18.64 26.92 -21.76
N GLU A 71 -19.22 28.06 -22.16
CA GLU A 71 -18.76 29.47 -22.10
C GLU A 71 -17.25 29.84 -21.99
N GLY A 72 -16.85 30.84 -22.78
CA GLY A 72 -15.53 31.48 -22.74
C GLY A 72 -14.85 31.55 -24.12
N GLU A 73 -15.07 32.67 -24.84
CA GLU A 73 -14.39 33.12 -26.08
C GLU A 73 -13.91 32.06 -27.10
N ILE A 74 -14.69 31.85 -28.16
CA ILE A 74 -14.31 31.39 -29.52
C ILE A 74 -13.14 30.37 -29.62
N PHE A 75 -13.16 29.31 -28.81
CA PHE A 75 -12.32 28.14 -29.04
C PHE A 75 -13.04 27.07 -29.86
N ARG A 76 -12.38 26.54 -30.89
CA ARG A 76 -12.92 25.44 -31.72
C ARG A 76 -13.33 24.25 -30.84
N GLN A 77 -14.59 23.84 -30.94
CA GLN A 77 -15.13 22.70 -30.21
C GLN A 77 -14.44 21.41 -30.66
N CYS A 78 -13.91 20.63 -29.72
CA CYS A 78 -13.20 19.39 -30.04
C CYS A 78 -14.20 18.33 -30.49
N THR A 79 -14.13 17.92 -31.77
CA THR A 79 -14.94 16.83 -32.31
C THR A 79 -14.38 15.46 -31.94
N ASN A 80 -15.22 14.42 -32.03
CA ASN A 80 -14.84 13.00 -31.85
C ASN A 80 -14.19 12.64 -30.49
N ILE A 81 -14.58 13.32 -29.39
CA ILE A 81 -14.27 12.87 -28.04
C ILE A 81 -15.04 11.57 -27.76
N THR A 82 -14.34 10.46 -27.51
CA THR A 82 -14.96 9.23 -27.01
C THR A 82 -15.28 9.37 -25.52
N ILE A 83 -16.55 9.23 -25.14
CA ILE A 83 -16.97 9.21 -23.74
C ILE A 83 -16.91 7.75 -23.22
N PRO A 84 -16.26 7.50 -22.06
CA PRO A 84 -16.10 6.16 -21.51
C PRO A 84 -17.21 5.82 -20.51
N LEU A 85 -18.08 4.85 -20.81
CA LEU A 85 -19.25 4.56 -19.96
C LEU A 85 -18.89 3.92 -18.60
N GLU A 86 -17.97 2.96 -18.59
CA GLU A 86 -17.51 2.28 -17.36
C GLU A 86 -15.99 2.40 -17.22
N VAL A 87 -15.52 2.72 -16.01
CA VAL A 87 -14.09 2.98 -15.74
C VAL A 87 -13.68 2.40 -14.38
N GLU A 88 -12.66 1.56 -14.42
CA GLU A 88 -12.03 0.91 -13.26
C GLU A 88 -10.69 1.57 -12.90
N ASP A 89 -10.27 1.40 -11.65
CA ASP A 89 -8.91 1.73 -11.24
C ASP A 89 -7.96 0.61 -11.68
N LYS A 90 -7.36 0.79 -12.86
CA LYS A 90 -6.48 -0.21 -13.48
C LYS A 90 -5.15 -0.41 -12.76
N GLN A 91 -4.74 0.56 -11.93
CA GLN A 91 -3.43 0.56 -11.22
C GLN A 91 -2.23 0.28 -12.15
N ILE A 92 -2.22 0.90 -13.34
CA ILE A 92 -1.12 0.81 -14.31
C ILE A 92 -0.67 2.19 -14.77
N TRP A 93 0.62 2.28 -15.13
CA TRP A 93 1.20 3.46 -15.78
C TRP A 93 0.73 3.57 -17.23
N GLN A 94 0.26 4.76 -17.61
CA GLN A 94 -0.30 5.07 -18.94
C GLN A 94 0.37 6.33 -19.52
N ARG A 95 0.57 6.37 -20.84
CA ARG A 95 1.19 7.53 -21.53
C ARG A 95 0.20 8.69 -21.70
N ILE A 96 0.67 9.92 -21.49
CA ILE A 96 -0.11 11.14 -21.79
C ILE A 96 0.01 11.55 -23.26
N SER A 97 1.16 11.30 -23.89
CA SER A 97 1.42 11.63 -25.30
C SER A 97 1.88 10.40 -26.08
N SER A 98 2.05 10.55 -27.40
CA SER A 98 2.65 9.49 -28.24
C SER A 98 4.14 9.26 -27.93
N GLY A 99 4.82 10.25 -27.34
CA GLY A 99 6.21 10.14 -26.91
C GLY A 99 6.33 9.80 -25.43
N ASP A 100 7.53 9.38 -25.05
CA ASP A 100 7.90 9.07 -23.66
C ASP A 100 8.26 10.37 -22.89
N SER A 101 7.40 11.39 -22.94
CA SER A 101 7.56 12.65 -22.21
C SER A 101 6.91 12.65 -20.82
N MET A 102 5.74 12.02 -20.71
CA MET A 102 4.89 12.07 -19.52
C MET A 102 4.04 10.81 -19.38
N TYR A 103 4.02 10.26 -18.16
CA TYR A 103 3.17 9.15 -17.76
C TYR A 103 2.30 9.53 -16.56
N VAL A 104 1.18 8.83 -16.41
CA VAL A 104 0.24 8.98 -15.30
C VAL A 104 -0.23 7.61 -14.83
N PHE A 105 -0.48 7.47 -13.53
CA PHE A 105 -0.82 6.21 -12.87
C PHE A 105 -2.25 6.22 -12.30
N SER A 106 -2.58 7.26 -11.53
CA SER A 106 -3.84 7.35 -10.78
C SER A 106 -4.39 8.77 -10.72
N ALA A 107 -5.67 8.90 -10.39
CA ALA A 107 -6.39 10.17 -10.29
C ALA A 107 -7.25 10.22 -9.02
N PHE A 108 -7.25 11.36 -8.32
CA PHE A 108 -7.96 11.57 -7.07
C PHE A 108 -8.72 12.90 -7.06
N LEU A 109 -9.91 12.91 -6.47
CA LEU A 109 -10.63 14.14 -6.16
C LEU A 109 -9.95 14.86 -4.98
N ASP A 110 -9.56 16.12 -5.17
CA ASP A 110 -8.85 16.93 -4.19
C ASP A 110 -9.50 18.31 -4.02
N GLY A 111 -10.83 18.30 -3.85
CA GLY A 111 -11.67 19.49 -3.68
C GLY A 111 -12.11 20.11 -5.00
N ASP A 112 -11.61 21.31 -5.27
CA ASP A 112 -11.80 22.13 -6.48
C ASP A 112 -11.07 21.59 -7.73
N LYS A 113 -10.40 20.44 -7.62
CA LYS A 113 -9.54 19.88 -8.68
C LYS A 113 -9.46 18.36 -8.60
N VAL A 114 -9.16 17.75 -9.75
CA VAL A 114 -8.64 16.39 -9.82
C VAL A 114 -7.12 16.45 -9.81
N ARG A 115 -6.50 15.70 -8.89
CA ARG A 115 -5.04 15.52 -8.80
C ARG A 115 -4.70 14.15 -9.36
N CYS A 116 -4.03 14.12 -10.51
CA CYS A 116 -3.41 12.90 -11.00
C CYS A 116 -1.96 12.78 -10.53
N ILE A 117 -1.47 11.56 -10.37
CA ILE A 117 -0.11 11.24 -9.93
C ILE A 117 0.59 10.46 -11.05
N GLY A 118 1.84 10.80 -11.32
CA GLY A 118 2.63 10.15 -12.35
C GLY A 118 4.09 10.61 -12.33
N ALA A 119 4.68 10.72 -13.54
CA ALA A 119 6.07 11.11 -13.72
C ALA A 119 6.27 11.80 -15.08
N SER A 120 7.15 12.80 -15.12
CA SER A 120 7.38 13.66 -16.28
C SER A 120 8.88 13.89 -16.50
N LEU A 121 9.31 14.04 -17.76
CA LEU A 121 10.68 14.44 -18.09
C LEU A 121 10.98 15.83 -17.51
N ARG A 122 12.06 15.97 -16.73
CA ARG A 122 12.44 17.27 -16.12
C ARG A 122 12.84 18.32 -17.17
N SER A 123 13.25 17.89 -18.36
CA SER A 123 13.61 18.74 -19.48
C SER A 123 12.42 19.15 -20.36
N ASN A 124 11.19 18.68 -20.10
CA ASN A 124 10.04 19.03 -20.92
C ASN A 124 8.78 19.36 -20.07
N LEU A 125 8.37 20.63 -20.15
CA LEU A 125 7.07 21.11 -19.66
C LEU A 125 6.07 21.13 -20.83
N ASP A 126 5.79 19.95 -21.38
CA ASP A 126 4.68 19.75 -22.32
C ASP A 126 3.40 20.33 -21.69
N ASN A 127 2.63 21.10 -22.47
CA ASN A 127 1.29 21.51 -22.05
C ASN A 127 0.46 20.27 -21.69
N VAL A 128 -0.41 20.34 -20.68
CA VAL A 128 -1.37 19.27 -20.37
C VAL A 128 -2.79 19.82 -20.47
N PHE A 129 -3.67 19.04 -21.10
CA PHE A 129 -5.11 19.27 -21.11
C PHE A 129 -5.81 18.08 -20.48
N CYS A 130 -6.73 18.36 -19.57
CA CYS A 130 -7.46 17.37 -18.79
C CYS A 130 -8.88 17.22 -19.33
N TYR A 131 -9.25 16.00 -19.71
CA TYR A 131 -10.58 15.65 -20.19
C TYR A 131 -11.31 15.03 -18.99
N LEU A 132 -12.13 15.84 -18.33
CA LEU A 132 -12.90 15.46 -17.15
C LEU A 132 -14.24 14.89 -17.61
N HIS A 133 -14.48 13.61 -17.35
CA HIS A 133 -15.68 12.90 -17.79
C HIS A 133 -16.74 12.85 -16.68
N TYR A 134 -17.98 13.21 -17.01
CA TYR A 134 -19.09 13.36 -16.07
C TYR A 134 -20.31 12.55 -16.52
N HIS A 135 -21.06 12.04 -15.55
CA HIS A 135 -22.32 11.32 -15.74
C HIS A 135 -23.35 11.87 -14.74
N ASP A 136 -24.58 12.05 -15.18
CA ASP A 136 -25.72 12.34 -14.34
C ASP A 136 -26.61 11.09 -14.28
N SER A 137 -26.66 10.45 -13.11
CA SER A 137 -27.44 9.24 -12.88
C SER A 137 -28.96 9.45 -12.91
N VAL A 138 -29.44 10.70 -12.93
CA VAL A 138 -30.87 11.06 -13.01
C VAL A 138 -31.31 11.26 -14.45
N SER A 139 -30.51 11.92 -15.29
CA SER A 139 -30.83 12.13 -16.72
C SER A 139 -30.23 11.08 -17.67
N ASP A 140 -29.30 10.24 -17.18
CA ASP A 140 -28.47 9.32 -17.99
C ASP A 140 -27.63 10.06 -19.06
N GLU A 141 -27.36 11.36 -18.85
CA GLU A 141 -26.51 12.17 -19.72
C GLU A 141 -25.05 12.09 -19.31
N TYR A 142 -24.16 12.09 -20.31
CA TYR A 142 -22.71 12.13 -20.12
C TYR A 142 -22.13 13.34 -20.87
N TRP A 143 -21.18 14.04 -20.23
CA TRP A 143 -20.46 15.16 -20.82
C TRP A 143 -18.95 15.06 -20.53
N THR A 144 -18.18 15.93 -21.18
CA THR A 144 -16.75 16.04 -20.92
C THR A 144 -16.32 17.50 -21.01
N HIS A 145 -15.69 18.00 -19.94
CA HIS A 145 -15.02 19.30 -19.95
C HIS A 145 -13.56 19.11 -20.30
N ILE A 146 -13.01 19.99 -21.16
CA ILE A 146 -11.59 20.04 -21.47
C ILE A 146 -11.00 21.31 -20.85
N VAL A 147 -10.17 21.15 -19.83
CA VAL A 147 -9.51 22.24 -19.10
C VAL A 147 -7.98 22.18 -19.29
N PRO A 148 -7.25 23.30 -19.20
CA PRO A 148 -5.80 23.25 -19.03
C PRO A 148 -5.45 22.62 -17.68
N GLY A 149 -4.39 21.82 -17.66
CA GLY A 149 -3.84 21.20 -16.45
C GLY A 149 -2.43 21.73 -16.14
N GLN A 150 -2.10 21.82 -14.86
CA GLN A 150 -0.78 22.23 -14.38
C GLN A 150 0.08 21.00 -14.04
N VAL A 151 1.29 20.93 -14.60
CA VAL A 151 2.32 19.97 -14.15
C VAL A 151 3.04 20.54 -12.92
N VAL A 152 3.15 19.76 -11.85
CA VAL A 152 3.88 20.13 -10.63
C VAL A 152 4.83 18.99 -10.24
N PHE A 153 6.13 19.21 -10.42
CA PHE A 153 7.16 18.26 -10.02
C PHE A 153 7.22 18.12 -8.49
N ILE A 154 7.46 16.89 -8.02
CA ILE A 154 7.74 16.59 -6.62
C ILE A 154 9.25 16.73 -6.38
N PRO A 155 9.71 17.40 -5.30
CA PRO A 155 11.13 17.50 -4.94
C PRO A 155 11.84 16.15 -4.68
N GLU A 156 13.16 16.18 -4.57
CA GLU A 156 14.05 15.00 -4.37
C GLU A 156 14.13 14.07 -5.60
N ASP A 157 14.36 14.68 -6.78
CA ASP A 157 14.53 13.98 -8.08
C ASP A 157 15.93 13.39 -8.33
N HIS A 158 16.93 13.72 -7.50
CA HIS A 158 18.33 13.26 -7.59
C HIS A 158 19.01 13.47 -8.96
N GLY A 159 18.62 14.50 -9.71
CA GLY A 159 19.20 14.81 -11.02
C GLY A 159 18.80 13.82 -12.12
N ARG A 160 17.85 12.91 -11.86
CA ARG A 160 17.41 11.85 -12.77
C ARG A 160 16.69 12.42 -14.01
N ARG A 161 16.29 11.57 -14.95
CA ARG A 161 15.67 11.98 -16.23
C ARG A 161 14.21 12.39 -16.06
N TYR A 162 13.43 11.56 -15.36
CA TYR A 162 12.07 11.84 -14.93
C TYR A 162 12.05 12.25 -13.44
N THR A 163 11.03 13.00 -13.07
CA THR A 163 10.65 13.20 -11.66
C THR A 163 9.20 12.77 -11.43
N ALA A 164 8.90 12.30 -10.22
CA ALA A 164 7.52 12.10 -9.78
C ALA A 164 6.77 13.43 -9.84
N SER A 165 5.54 13.42 -10.35
CA SER A 165 4.83 14.63 -10.75
C SER A 165 3.34 14.53 -10.47
N PHE A 166 2.74 15.65 -10.07
CA PHE A 166 1.28 15.83 -10.12
C PHE A 166 0.87 16.46 -11.44
N TYR A 167 -0.31 16.07 -11.93
CA TYR A 167 -1.06 16.83 -12.92
C TYR A 167 -2.33 17.34 -12.23
N LEU A 168 -2.44 18.66 -12.08
CA LEU A 168 -3.54 19.32 -11.38
C LEU A 168 -4.54 19.85 -12.40
N CYS A 169 -5.77 19.34 -12.35
CA CYS A 169 -6.83 19.62 -13.31
C CYS A 169 -8.00 20.32 -12.59
N PRO A 170 -8.24 21.63 -12.80
CA PRO A 170 -9.34 22.36 -12.17
C PRO A 170 -10.71 21.73 -12.49
N LYS A 171 -11.61 21.67 -11.52
CA LYS A 171 -12.96 21.09 -11.66
C LYS A 171 -13.99 22.22 -11.82
N PRO A 172 -14.46 22.54 -13.05
CA PRO A 172 -15.31 23.71 -13.28
C PRO A 172 -16.78 23.50 -12.90
N ASP A 173 -17.28 22.27 -13.04
CA ASP A 173 -18.64 21.87 -12.64
C ASP A 173 -18.68 21.62 -11.11
N GLU A 174 -19.81 21.89 -10.45
CA GLU A 174 -20.01 21.52 -9.03
C GLU A 174 -20.01 19.99 -8.84
N LYS A 175 -20.56 19.25 -9.81
CA LYS A 175 -20.54 17.78 -9.82
C LYS A 175 -19.12 17.25 -9.82
N ASN A 176 -18.96 15.99 -9.43
CA ASN A 176 -17.67 15.31 -9.42
C ASN A 176 -17.52 14.43 -10.67
N PRO A 177 -16.48 14.63 -11.50
CA PRO A 177 -16.22 13.74 -12.63
C PRO A 177 -15.85 12.34 -12.11
N TYR A 178 -16.29 11.30 -12.82
CA TYR A 178 -16.06 9.90 -12.44
C TYR A 178 -14.76 9.34 -13.04
N ALA A 179 -14.30 9.93 -14.14
CA ALA A 179 -13.08 9.54 -14.84
C ALA A 179 -12.37 10.75 -15.46
N ILE A 180 -11.10 10.55 -15.77
CA ILE A 180 -10.25 11.57 -16.40
C ILE A 180 -9.30 10.94 -17.40
N SER A 181 -9.04 11.67 -18.49
CA SER A 181 -7.98 11.38 -19.45
C SER A 181 -7.09 12.63 -19.62
N LEU A 182 -5.78 12.45 -19.81
CA LEU A 182 -4.83 13.54 -20.03
C LEU A 182 -4.24 13.50 -21.45
N VAL A 183 -4.01 14.65 -22.08
CA VAL A 183 -3.32 14.76 -23.38
C VAL A 183 -2.37 15.97 -23.41
N ASN A 184 -1.32 15.92 -24.23
CA ASN A 184 -0.39 17.05 -24.36
C ASN A 184 -0.76 18.09 -25.45
N LYS A 185 -1.85 17.88 -26.19
CA LYS A 185 -2.40 18.84 -27.16
C LYS A 185 -3.93 18.86 -27.07
N ARG A 186 -4.52 20.06 -27.07
CA ARG A 186 -5.99 20.23 -27.04
C ARG A 186 -6.64 19.55 -28.24
N CYS A 187 -7.79 18.93 -28.04
CA CYS A 187 -8.52 18.12 -29.02
C CYS A 187 -7.80 16.85 -29.53
N GLN A 188 -6.66 16.44 -28.95
CA GLN A 188 -6.05 15.14 -29.24
C GLN A 188 -6.90 13.99 -28.68
N ARG A 189 -6.84 12.80 -29.31
CA ARG A 189 -7.43 11.57 -28.77
C ARG A 189 -6.55 11.07 -27.60
N PRO A 190 -7.11 10.81 -26.40
CA PRO A 190 -6.33 10.27 -25.29
C PRO A 190 -5.79 8.85 -25.52
N LEU A 191 -4.65 8.56 -24.89
CA LEU A 191 -4.00 7.25 -24.84
C LEU A 191 -4.09 6.59 -23.45
N ASN A 192 -4.70 7.28 -22.50
CA ASN A 192 -4.87 6.89 -21.10
C ASN A 192 -6.30 7.17 -20.66
N ILE A 193 -6.72 6.48 -19.60
CA ILE A 193 -7.96 6.77 -18.87
C ILE A 193 -7.82 6.27 -17.43
N MET A 194 -8.27 7.07 -16.46
CA MET A 194 -8.24 6.74 -15.04
C MET A 194 -9.61 6.98 -14.41
N LYS A 195 -10.03 6.05 -13.53
CA LYS A 195 -11.11 6.30 -12.58
C LYS A 195 -10.65 7.37 -11.59
N ILE A 196 -11.54 8.30 -11.23
CA ILE A 196 -11.27 9.26 -10.16
C ILE A 196 -11.60 8.60 -8.82
N LEU A 197 -10.61 8.56 -7.93
CA LEU A 197 -10.70 7.97 -6.60
C LEU A 197 -10.97 9.05 -5.54
N GLY A 198 -11.42 8.62 -4.36
CA GLY A 198 -11.70 9.53 -3.23
C GLY A 198 -13.06 10.27 -3.31
N MET A 199 -13.96 9.85 -4.21
CA MET A 199 -15.29 10.46 -4.38
C MET A 199 -16.29 10.19 -3.25
N THR A 200 -15.95 9.37 -2.24
CA THR A 200 -16.88 8.94 -1.18
C THR A 200 -16.28 9.03 0.23
N GLU A 201 -16.92 9.81 1.11
CA GLU A 201 -16.61 9.86 2.54
C GLU A 201 -17.26 8.70 3.33
N TYR A 202 -17.22 7.47 2.79
CA TYR A 202 -17.81 6.32 3.49
C TYR A 202 -17.10 6.08 4.83
N HIS A 203 -17.89 6.23 5.91
CA HIS A 203 -17.45 6.40 7.30
C HIS A 203 -16.14 5.66 7.68
N LYS A 204 -15.16 6.43 8.17
CA LYS A 204 -13.82 5.97 8.58
C LYS A 204 -13.87 4.67 9.39
N LYS A 205 -13.32 3.59 8.83
CA LYS A 205 -13.18 2.28 9.50
C LYS A 205 -11.78 1.98 10.04
N ARG A 206 -10.79 2.84 9.76
CA ARG A 206 -9.37 2.62 10.11
C ARG A 206 -8.81 3.80 10.91
N THR A 207 -7.99 3.49 11.90
CA THR A 207 -7.20 4.47 12.66
C THR A 207 -5.88 4.75 11.95
N PHE A 208 -5.15 3.73 11.51
CA PHE A 208 -3.85 3.84 10.84
C PHE A 208 -3.78 2.97 9.56
N SER A 209 -3.48 3.59 8.42
CA SER A 209 -2.87 2.88 7.28
C SER A 209 -1.36 3.09 7.27
N VAL A 210 -0.61 2.10 6.80
CA VAL A 210 0.84 2.18 6.58
C VAL A 210 1.14 2.14 5.08
N CYS A 211 1.99 3.08 4.66
CA CYS A 211 2.49 3.25 3.30
C CYS A 211 3.99 2.91 3.27
N VAL A 212 4.38 2.00 2.38
CA VAL A 212 5.76 1.50 2.24
C VAL A 212 6.34 1.89 0.89
N THR A 213 7.64 2.15 0.82
CA THR A 213 8.37 2.32 -0.45
C THR A 213 8.27 1.06 -1.34
N PRO A 214 8.38 1.18 -2.67
CA PRO A 214 8.21 0.03 -3.57
C PRO A 214 9.18 -1.13 -3.32
N LEU A 215 8.65 -2.35 -3.26
CA LEU A 215 9.41 -3.60 -3.20
C LEU A 215 10.24 -3.76 -4.48
N ASN A 216 11.54 -3.99 -4.32
CA ASN A 216 12.52 -3.95 -5.40
C ASN A 216 13.59 -5.04 -5.23
N PHE A 217 14.49 -5.16 -6.20
CA PHE A 217 15.60 -6.13 -6.24
C PHE A 217 15.21 -7.60 -5.93
N ARG A 218 13.98 -8.01 -6.29
CA ARG A 218 13.42 -9.34 -6.00
C ARG A 218 13.35 -9.68 -4.50
N TYR A 219 13.05 -8.67 -3.67
CA TYR A 219 12.98 -8.79 -2.21
C TYR A 219 12.25 -10.07 -1.74
N ASP A 220 12.96 -10.87 -0.95
CA ASP A 220 12.61 -12.26 -0.58
C ASP A 220 12.70 -12.54 0.93
N ARG A 221 12.99 -11.52 1.75
CA ARG A 221 13.16 -11.67 3.21
C ARG A 221 11.80 -11.77 3.92
N ALA A 222 11.17 -12.94 3.78
CA ALA A 222 9.87 -13.28 4.31
C ALA A 222 9.79 -13.15 5.85
N TYR A 223 10.89 -13.44 6.57
CA TYR A 223 10.97 -13.28 8.01
C TYR A 223 10.92 -11.81 8.47
N GLU A 224 11.66 -10.91 7.80
CA GLU A 224 11.61 -9.47 8.10
C GLU A 224 10.20 -8.90 7.89
N ILE A 225 9.53 -9.23 6.78
CA ILE A 225 8.17 -8.72 6.53
C ILE A 225 7.12 -9.33 7.47
N VAL A 226 7.25 -10.60 7.89
CA VAL A 226 6.35 -11.20 8.90
C VAL A 226 6.52 -10.51 10.25
N GLU A 227 7.76 -10.28 10.71
CA GLU A 227 8.02 -9.50 11.94
C GLU A 227 7.49 -8.07 11.81
N TRP A 228 7.80 -7.39 10.70
CA TRP A 228 7.43 -6.01 10.46
C TRP A 228 5.91 -5.80 10.44
N MET A 229 5.15 -6.66 9.75
CA MET A 229 3.69 -6.60 9.73
C MET A 229 3.09 -6.95 11.11
N ALA A 230 3.61 -7.97 11.78
CA ALA A 230 3.14 -8.37 13.10
C ALA A 230 3.34 -7.27 14.15
N LEU A 231 4.49 -6.59 14.13
CA LEU A 231 4.87 -5.56 15.09
C LEU A 231 4.18 -4.22 14.81
N ASN A 232 4.07 -3.79 13.55
CA ASN A 232 3.28 -2.60 13.22
C ASN A 232 1.78 -2.82 13.50
N HIS A 233 1.25 -4.03 13.34
CA HIS A 233 -0.11 -4.36 13.80
C HIS A 233 -0.23 -4.31 15.35
N ILE A 234 0.80 -4.73 16.10
CA ILE A 234 0.86 -4.53 17.56
C ILE A 234 0.81 -3.04 17.94
N TYR A 235 1.46 -2.17 17.15
CA TYR A 235 1.42 -0.72 17.33
C TYR A 235 0.07 -0.08 16.95
N GLY A 236 -0.79 -0.80 16.22
CA GLY A 236 -2.13 -0.37 15.83
C GLY A 236 -2.33 -0.11 14.35
N ALA A 237 -1.46 -0.60 13.46
CA ALA A 237 -1.73 -0.59 12.02
C ALA A 237 -2.96 -1.45 11.67
N ASP A 238 -3.98 -0.83 11.08
CA ASP A 238 -5.20 -1.50 10.59
C ASP A 238 -5.06 -1.98 9.14
N TYR A 239 -4.14 -1.37 8.38
CA TYR A 239 -3.99 -1.65 6.95
C TYR A 239 -2.61 -1.33 6.40
N PHE A 240 -2.17 -2.08 5.37
CA PHE A 240 -0.90 -1.89 4.67
C PHE A 240 -1.10 -1.79 3.15
N THR A 241 -0.55 -0.77 2.49
CA THR A 241 -0.52 -0.67 1.03
C THR A 241 0.93 -0.90 0.54
N PHE A 242 1.15 -1.99 -0.20
CA PHE A 242 2.46 -2.34 -0.78
C PHE A 242 2.51 -2.04 -2.27
N TYR A 243 3.62 -1.49 -2.75
CA TYR A 243 3.88 -1.28 -4.18
C TYR A 243 4.89 -2.32 -4.65
N ASN A 244 4.49 -3.27 -5.50
CA ASN A 244 5.38 -4.35 -5.91
C ASN A 244 5.94 -4.09 -7.31
N TYR A 245 7.20 -3.67 -7.39
CA TYR A 245 7.96 -3.68 -8.64
C TYR A 245 8.68 -5.03 -8.81
N SER A 246 9.28 -5.56 -7.74
CA SER A 246 9.89 -6.88 -7.74
C SER A 246 10.01 -7.47 -6.32
N SER A 247 9.33 -8.58 -6.07
CA SER A 247 9.46 -9.44 -4.87
C SER A 247 9.57 -10.91 -5.27
N ALA A 248 10.02 -11.77 -4.37
CA ALA A 248 9.93 -13.22 -4.53
C ALA A 248 8.58 -13.80 -4.03
N ASP A 249 8.30 -15.05 -4.39
CA ASP A 249 7.03 -15.73 -4.11
C ASP A 249 6.75 -15.93 -2.61
N ASN A 250 7.80 -16.07 -1.79
CA ASN A 250 7.67 -16.19 -0.34
C ASN A 250 7.13 -14.91 0.29
N VAL A 251 7.65 -13.75 -0.08
CA VAL A 251 7.13 -12.44 0.33
C VAL A 251 5.73 -12.21 -0.23
N LYS A 252 5.47 -12.61 -1.49
CA LYS A 252 4.14 -12.52 -2.08
C LYS A 252 3.10 -13.29 -1.25
N LYS A 253 3.39 -14.54 -0.86
CA LYS A 253 2.50 -15.36 0.00
C LYS A 253 2.19 -14.70 1.35
N VAL A 254 3.18 -14.04 1.98
CA VAL A 254 2.94 -13.27 3.21
C VAL A 254 1.93 -12.14 2.95
N ILE A 255 2.15 -11.32 1.92
CA ILE A 255 1.26 -10.19 1.62
C ILE A 255 -0.13 -10.68 1.16
N ASP A 256 -0.22 -11.77 0.41
CA ASP A 256 -1.47 -12.42 0.02
C ASP A 256 -2.28 -12.86 1.26
N LEU A 257 -1.64 -13.45 2.28
CA LEU A 257 -2.29 -13.86 3.53
C LEU A 257 -2.93 -12.68 4.28
N PHE A 258 -2.24 -11.54 4.35
CA PHE A 258 -2.81 -10.32 4.95
C PHE A 258 -3.88 -9.67 4.04
N SER A 259 -3.72 -9.75 2.71
CA SER A 259 -4.69 -9.24 1.74
C SER A 259 -6.02 -10.00 1.78
N MET A 260 -5.98 -11.35 1.86
CA MET A 260 -7.16 -12.20 2.07
C MET A 260 -7.90 -11.91 3.38
N ARG A 261 -7.21 -11.33 4.37
CA ARG A 261 -7.77 -10.89 5.66
C ARG A 261 -8.31 -9.45 5.63
N GLY A 262 -8.22 -8.75 4.50
CA GLY A 262 -8.60 -7.33 4.36
C GLY A 262 -7.63 -6.36 5.04
N LEU A 263 -6.45 -6.85 5.48
CA LEU A 263 -5.42 -6.10 6.20
C LEU A 263 -4.36 -5.50 5.26
N ALA A 264 -4.31 -5.89 3.98
CA ALA A 264 -3.39 -5.32 3.01
C ALA A 264 -4.00 -5.14 1.61
N GLU A 265 -3.29 -4.41 0.74
CA GLU A 265 -3.39 -4.46 -0.73
C GLU A 265 -1.98 -4.48 -1.33
N THR A 266 -1.85 -5.07 -2.53
CA THR A 266 -0.66 -4.96 -3.37
C THR A 266 -1.01 -4.22 -4.65
N VAL A 267 -0.28 -3.16 -4.94
CA VAL A 267 -0.33 -2.38 -6.18
C VAL A 267 0.75 -2.89 -7.14
N ASP A 268 0.39 -3.19 -8.39
CA ASP A 268 1.31 -3.69 -9.43
C ASP A 268 2.16 -2.53 -9.99
N TRP A 269 3.37 -2.35 -9.48
CA TRP A 269 4.15 -1.12 -9.65
C TRP A 269 5.13 -1.19 -10.83
N LYS A 270 4.68 -1.70 -11.99
CA LYS A 270 5.48 -1.83 -13.21
C LYS A 270 5.75 -0.48 -13.86
N LEU A 271 6.96 0.02 -13.69
CA LEU A 271 7.38 1.35 -14.16
C LEU A 271 7.70 1.35 -15.67
N PRO A 272 7.30 2.38 -16.44
CA PRO A 272 7.51 2.46 -17.89
C PRO A 272 8.88 3.04 -18.28
N MET A 273 9.82 3.16 -17.34
CA MET A 273 11.12 3.83 -17.47
C MET A 273 12.21 3.06 -16.72
N GLN A 274 13.48 3.30 -17.06
CA GLN A 274 14.60 2.54 -16.52
C GLN A 274 14.86 2.88 -15.04
N VAL A 275 15.10 1.86 -14.24
CA VAL A 275 15.31 1.93 -12.78
C VAL A 275 16.53 1.11 -12.37
N ASP A 276 16.97 1.24 -11.12
CA ASP A 276 18.07 0.45 -10.57
C ASP A 276 17.84 -1.07 -10.74
N THR A 277 18.91 -1.81 -11.02
CA THR A 277 18.89 -3.28 -11.14
C THR A 277 19.87 -3.92 -10.15
N TRP A 278 19.61 -5.17 -9.77
CA TRP A 278 20.59 -6.00 -9.06
C TRP A 278 20.85 -7.30 -9.85
N PRO A 279 22.10 -7.62 -10.23
CA PRO A 279 23.30 -6.76 -10.13
C PRO A 279 23.15 -5.41 -10.87
N PRO A 280 23.97 -4.40 -10.53
CA PRO A 280 23.95 -3.11 -11.21
C PRO A 280 24.27 -3.27 -12.71
N SER A 281 23.51 -2.59 -13.56
CA SER A 281 23.73 -2.56 -15.01
C SER A 281 24.28 -1.20 -15.46
N HIS A 282 24.86 -1.15 -16.66
CA HIS A 282 25.33 0.11 -17.27
C HIS A 282 24.19 1.00 -17.81
N THR A 283 22.94 0.55 -17.67
CA THR A 283 21.73 1.27 -18.10
C THR A 283 21.50 2.48 -17.18
N PRO A 284 21.41 3.72 -17.70
CA PRO A 284 21.17 4.89 -16.87
C PRO A 284 19.83 4.81 -16.14
N VAL A 285 19.86 4.93 -14.82
CA VAL A 285 18.65 4.99 -13.98
C VAL A 285 17.91 6.30 -14.25
N GLU A 286 16.68 6.21 -14.74
CA GLU A 286 15.92 7.35 -15.27
C GLU A 286 15.01 8.01 -14.23
N ILE A 287 14.65 7.34 -13.14
CA ILE A 287 13.87 7.91 -12.03
C ILE A 287 14.40 7.46 -10.67
N HIS A 288 14.30 8.31 -9.65
CA HIS A 288 14.82 8.04 -8.31
C HIS A 288 14.06 6.89 -7.62
N TYR A 289 14.80 5.82 -7.26
CA TYR A 289 14.40 4.72 -6.37
C TYR A 289 12.97 4.22 -6.63
N PHE A 290 12.78 3.60 -7.79
CA PHE A 290 11.51 2.99 -8.22
C PHE A 290 10.31 3.95 -8.14
N ALA A 291 10.53 5.24 -8.40
CA ALA A 291 9.52 6.30 -8.30
C ALA A 291 8.82 6.38 -6.92
N GLN A 292 9.55 6.12 -5.83
CA GLN A 292 9.01 6.08 -4.47
C GLN A 292 8.11 7.28 -4.10
N LEU A 293 8.44 8.49 -4.55
CA LEU A 293 7.63 9.69 -4.30
C LEU A 293 6.24 9.61 -4.93
N ALA A 294 6.10 9.00 -6.11
CA ALA A 294 4.79 8.75 -6.72
C ALA A 294 4.02 7.68 -5.93
N ALA A 295 4.69 6.62 -5.46
CA ALA A 295 4.08 5.56 -4.65
C ALA A 295 3.57 6.09 -3.29
N LEU A 296 4.39 6.84 -2.55
CA LEU A 296 4.03 7.41 -1.25
C LEU A 296 2.86 8.39 -1.37
N ASN A 297 2.83 9.22 -2.43
CA ASN A 297 1.71 10.14 -2.67
C ASN A 297 0.45 9.43 -3.18
N ASP A 298 0.56 8.41 -4.03
CA ASP A 298 -0.58 7.55 -4.40
C ASP A 298 -1.16 6.88 -3.15
N CYS A 299 -0.31 6.32 -2.28
CA CYS A 299 -0.74 5.67 -1.05
C CYS A 299 -1.47 6.64 -0.09
N PHE A 300 -0.93 7.86 0.05
CA PHE A 300 -1.57 8.91 0.83
C PHE A 300 -2.99 9.21 0.31
N TYR A 301 -3.15 9.52 -0.97
CA TYR A 301 -4.47 9.85 -1.53
C TYR A 301 -5.41 8.64 -1.58
N ARG A 302 -4.88 7.42 -1.80
CA ARG A 302 -5.61 6.13 -1.78
C ARG A 302 -6.12 5.75 -0.39
N ASN A 303 -5.51 6.25 0.68
CA ASN A 303 -5.93 6.02 2.07
C ASN A 303 -6.58 7.25 2.75
N ARG A 304 -6.45 8.46 2.19
CA ARG A 304 -6.85 9.76 2.78
C ARG A 304 -8.27 9.80 3.35
N PHE A 305 -9.25 9.21 2.67
CA PHE A 305 -10.64 9.19 3.14
C PHE A 305 -11.01 7.90 3.90
N LYS A 306 -10.15 6.88 3.91
CA LYS A 306 -10.38 5.57 4.55
C LYS A 306 -9.92 5.53 6.01
N SER A 307 -8.87 6.28 6.33
CA SER A 307 -8.13 6.21 7.61
C SER A 307 -8.06 7.56 8.34
N LYS A 308 -7.85 7.56 9.66
CA LYS A 308 -7.61 8.78 10.46
C LYS A 308 -6.18 9.29 10.33
N TYR A 309 -5.21 8.38 10.41
CA TYR A 309 -3.79 8.64 10.24
C TYR A 309 -3.21 7.75 9.15
N ILE A 310 -2.13 8.21 8.54
CA ILE A 310 -1.34 7.49 7.54
C ILE A 310 0.13 7.56 7.98
N VAL A 311 0.80 6.42 7.98
CA VAL A 311 2.18 6.24 8.47
C VAL A 311 3.07 5.94 7.27
N PHE A 312 4.23 6.60 7.19
CA PHE A 312 5.20 6.37 6.12
C PHE A 312 6.48 5.83 6.73
N ILE A 313 6.80 4.56 6.46
CA ILE A 313 7.97 3.82 6.99
C ILE A 313 8.39 2.73 6.00
N ASP A 314 9.68 2.40 6.02
CA ASP A 314 10.29 1.36 5.18
C ASP A 314 10.28 0.00 5.92
N LEU A 315 10.60 -1.10 5.22
CA LEU A 315 10.54 -2.46 5.81
C LEU A 315 11.59 -2.72 6.89
N ASP A 316 12.67 -1.95 6.92
CA ASP A 316 13.71 -2.02 7.95
C ASP A 316 13.49 -0.99 9.09
N GLU A 317 12.35 -0.30 9.12
CA GLU A 317 12.06 0.80 10.05
C GLU A 317 10.84 0.58 10.96
N PHE A 318 10.95 1.05 12.20
CA PHE A 318 9.89 0.96 13.22
C PHE A 318 9.76 2.25 14.03
N ILE A 319 8.56 2.84 14.10
CA ILE A 319 8.27 3.97 15.00
C ILE A 319 7.94 3.40 16.38
N VAL A 320 8.92 3.38 17.29
CA VAL A 320 8.84 2.71 18.59
C VAL A 320 8.49 3.69 19.71
N PRO A 321 7.33 3.56 20.38
CA PRO A 321 7.04 4.30 21.61
C PRO A 321 8.01 3.85 22.71
N ARG A 322 8.63 4.78 23.45
CA ARG A 322 9.69 4.47 24.42
C ARG A 322 9.15 4.00 25.77
N SER A 323 8.23 4.75 26.38
CA SER A 323 7.67 4.47 27.71
C SER A 323 7.22 3.01 27.86
N LYS A 324 7.63 2.35 28.95
CA LYS A 324 7.32 0.93 29.22
C LYS A 324 5.83 0.61 29.32
N TYR A 325 4.99 1.62 29.52
CA TYR A 325 3.53 1.49 29.59
C TYR A 325 2.82 1.76 28.25
N ILE A 326 3.52 2.26 27.23
CA ILE A 326 2.95 2.62 25.93
C ILE A 326 3.33 1.57 24.88
N TYR A 327 2.30 0.92 24.32
CA TYR A 327 2.43 -0.19 23.38
C TYR A 327 1.87 0.11 21.97
N SER A 328 1.15 1.23 21.78
CA SER A 328 0.50 1.57 20.51
C SER A 328 0.68 3.03 20.14
N TRP A 329 0.65 3.31 18.84
CA TRP A 329 0.66 4.68 18.32
C TRP A 329 -0.56 5.48 18.80
N ASN A 330 -1.74 4.86 18.94
CA ASN A 330 -2.92 5.58 19.45
C ASN A 330 -2.70 6.09 20.89
N ALA A 331 -2.16 5.24 21.78
CA ALA A 331 -1.86 5.64 23.16
C ALA A 331 -0.74 6.69 23.24
N MET A 332 0.29 6.57 22.38
CA MET A 332 1.36 7.56 22.24
C MET A 332 0.80 8.92 21.78
N LEU A 333 0.04 8.96 20.68
CA LEU A 333 -0.52 10.18 20.13
C LEU A 333 -1.59 10.82 21.04
N SER A 334 -2.28 10.06 21.90
CA SER A 334 -3.23 10.64 22.88
C SER A 334 -2.56 11.41 24.02
N LEU A 335 -1.24 11.26 24.21
CA LEU A 335 -0.46 11.95 25.24
C LEU A 335 0.39 13.09 24.67
N LEU A 336 0.42 13.26 23.35
CA LEU A 336 1.14 14.33 22.67
C LEU A 336 0.23 15.54 22.39
N PRO A 337 0.81 16.74 22.20
CA PRO A 337 0.08 17.88 21.66
C PRO A 337 -0.61 17.52 20.34
N LYS A 338 -1.87 17.95 20.17
CA LYS A 338 -2.62 17.71 18.93
C LYS A 338 -1.92 18.37 17.75
N SER A 339 -1.42 17.54 16.83
CA SER A 339 -0.69 17.95 15.64
C SER A 339 -1.27 17.32 14.37
N SER A 340 -1.10 18.00 13.23
CA SER A 340 -1.45 17.47 11.92
C SER A 340 -0.41 16.46 11.41
N VAL A 341 0.85 16.61 11.79
CA VAL A 341 1.99 15.74 11.48
C VAL A 341 2.79 15.47 12.75
N TYR A 342 3.16 14.21 12.97
CA TYR A 342 4.08 13.79 14.03
C TYR A 342 5.35 13.22 13.38
N GLN A 343 6.51 13.78 13.71
CA GLN A 343 7.80 13.37 13.12
C GLN A 343 8.68 12.63 14.14
N PHE A 344 9.36 11.59 13.67
CA PHE A 344 10.18 10.70 14.48
C PHE A 344 11.64 10.72 13.97
N ARG A 345 12.58 11.05 14.86
CA ARG A 345 14.02 11.08 14.57
C ARG A 345 14.59 9.67 14.41
N ASN A 346 15.58 9.49 13.54
CA ASN A 346 16.18 8.19 13.25
C ASN A 346 17.36 7.80 14.17
N THR A 347 17.48 6.51 14.45
CA THR A 347 18.69 5.88 14.99
C THR A 347 18.92 4.53 14.30
N PHE A 348 20.16 4.22 13.91
CA PHE A 348 20.48 2.93 13.31
C PHE A 348 20.72 1.83 14.34
N PHE A 349 20.24 0.63 14.05
CA PHE A 349 20.57 -0.64 14.69
C PHE A 349 21.30 -1.49 13.65
N ARG A 350 22.59 -1.79 13.85
CA ARG A 350 23.39 -2.50 12.84
C ARG A 350 23.21 -4.01 12.97
N LYS A 351 22.90 -4.70 11.88
CA LYS A 351 22.63 -6.16 11.91
C LYS A 351 23.90 -7.00 12.06
N GLU A 352 25.06 -6.48 11.70
CA GLU A 352 26.37 -7.14 11.87
C GLU A 352 26.83 -7.16 13.32
N TRP A 353 26.40 -6.19 14.13
CA TRP A 353 26.79 -6.14 15.54
C TRP A 353 26.29 -7.37 16.28
N GLN A 354 27.13 -7.87 17.18
CA GLN A 354 26.84 -9.02 18.02
C GLN A 354 25.55 -8.80 18.78
N SER A 355 24.62 -9.76 18.65
CA SER A 355 23.40 -9.77 19.42
C SER A 355 23.73 -9.85 20.91
N LEU A 356 23.15 -8.95 21.73
CA LEU A 356 23.35 -8.96 23.17
C LEU A 356 22.98 -10.33 23.72
N ASN A 357 23.83 -10.87 24.60
CA ASN A 357 23.52 -12.14 25.21
C ASN A 357 22.32 -11.98 26.14
N LEU A 358 21.18 -12.56 25.76
CA LEU A 358 19.95 -12.52 26.55
C LEU A 358 20.00 -13.41 27.81
N SER A 359 21.09 -14.15 28.05
CA SER A 359 21.42 -14.74 29.36
C SER A 359 22.45 -13.97 30.19
N ASP A 360 22.97 -12.84 29.68
CA ASP A 360 23.79 -11.86 30.43
C ASP A 360 23.39 -10.38 30.15
N PRO A 361 22.10 -9.99 30.22
CA PRO A 361 21.72 -8.60 30.42
C PRO A 361 21.79 -8.26 31.90
N ARG A 362 22.10 -7.00 32.23
CA ARG A 362 21.92 -6.52 33.61
C ARG A 362 20.45 -6.67 33.99
N TYR A 363 20.18 -7.39 35.08
CA TYR A 363 18.84 -7.79 35.50
C TYR A 363 17.84 -6.61 35.58
N ASP A 364 18.33 -5.46 36.04
CA ASP A 364 17.57 -4.20 36.15
C ASP A 364 17.08 -3.67 34.80
N ASP A 365 17.86 -3.83 33.71
CA ASP A 365 17.46 -3.36 32.38
C ASP A 365 16.29 -4.19 31.80
N LEU A 366 16.18 -5.48 32.16
CA LEU A 366 15.04 -6.32 31.82
C LEU A 366 13.79 -5.97 32.65
N LEU A 367 13.96 -5.85 33.98
CA LEU A 367 12.89 -5.45 34.90
C LEU A 367 12.27 -4.12 34.49
N ASN A 368 13.09 -3.16 34.06
CA ASN A 368 12.62 -1.86 33.59
C ASN A 368 11.77 -1.90 32.32
N MET A 369 11.73 -3.01 31.58
CA MET A 369 10.87 -3.20 30.40
C MET A 369 9.66 -4.11 30.68
N ASN A 370 9.44 -4.54 31.92
CA ASN A 370 8.45 -5.54 32.31
C ASN A 370 8.57 -6.87 31.53
N ALA A 371 9.78 -7.21 31.05
CA ALA A 371 10.01 -8.29 30.10
C ALA A 371 10.57 -9.56 30.78
N ILE A 372 9.75 -10.62 30.84
CA ILE A 372 10.18 -11.92 31.38
C ILE A 372 10.87 -12.70 30.25
N VAL A 373 12.19 -12.56 30.13
CA VAL A 373 12.99 -13.32 29.16
C VAL A 373 13.21 -14.75 29.66
N THR A 374 12.94 -15.74 28.80
CA THR A 374 13.18 -17.18 29.07
C THR A 374 13.96 -17.81 27.92
N PRO A 375 14.68 -18.93 28.12
CA PRO A 375 15.36 -19.65 27.04
C PRO A 375 14.43 -19.94 25.86
N SER A 376 13.22 -20.44 26.12
CA SER A 376 12.19 -20.69 25.10
C SER A 376 11.79 -19.46 24.28
N LYS A 377 11.79 -18.25 24.85
CA LYS A 377 11.53 -17.01 24.12
C LYS A 377 12.75 -16.56 23.30
N ILE A 378 13.96 -16.75 23.84
CA ILE A 378 15.21 -16.51 23.10
C ILE A 378 15.27 -17.43 21.87
N ASP A 379 14.95 -18.72 22.03
CA ASP A 379 15.01 -19.70 20.95
C ASP A 379 13.88 -19.49 19.93
N ALA A 380 12.69 -19.04 20.35
CA ALA A 380 11.65 -18.58 19.42
C ALA A 380 12.11 -17.33 18.63
N ALA A 381 12.75 -16.35 19.27
CA ALA A 381 13.27 -15.17 18.58
C ALA A 381 14.36 -15.52 17.56
N LYS A 382 15.26 -16.46 17.89
CA LYS A 382 16.24 -17.04 16.94
C LYS A 382 15.54 -17.75 15.78
N LYS A 383 14.61 -18.68 16.08
CA LYS A 383 13.88 -19.49 15.09
C LYS A 383 13.17 -18.64 14.04
N TYR A 384 12.53 -17.56 14.46
CA TYR A 384 11.81 -16.64 13.58
C TYR A 384 12.66 -15.46 13.08
N ARG A 385 13.98 -15.47 13.37
CA ARG A 385 14.97 -14.44 12.95
C ARG A 385 14.57 -13.01 13.35
N LEU A 386 13.94 -12.83 14.51
CA LEU A 386 13.30 -11.57 14.94
C LEU A 386 14.34 -10.47 15.21
N VAL A 387 14.63 -9.63 14.22
CA VAL A 387 15.72 -8.64 14.26
C VAL A 387 15.51 -7.63 15.39
N THR A 388 14.26 -7.27 15.68
CA THR A 388 13.95 -6.28 16.73
C THR A 388 14.16 -6.82 18.15
N LEU A 389 14.19 -8.15 18.32
CA LEU A 389 14.46 -8.81 19.59
C LEU A 389 15.90 -9.36 19.68
N LEU A 390 16.57 -9.55 18.54
CA LEU A 390 17.95 -10.03 18.45
C LEU A 390 18.97 -8.88 18.38
N LYS A 391 18.61 -7.69 17.87
CA LYS A 391 19.51 -6.53 17.71
C LYS A 391 19.10 -5.42 18.67
N LEU A 392 19.63 -5.51 19.90
CA LEU A 392 19.33 -4.61 21.02
C LEU A 392 20.47 -3.60 21.28
N GLN A 393 21.26 -3.28 20.25
CA GLN A 393 22.25 -2.20 20.26
C GLN A 393 22.01 -1.25 19.10
N ARG A 394 21.99 0.05 19.39
CA ARG A 394 21.89 1.13 18.40
C ARG A 394 23.14 2.01 18.42
N GLU A 395 23.36 2.73 17.32
CA GLU A 395 24.23 3.90 17.35
C GLU A 395 23.76 4.86 18.44
N ASP A 396 24.70 5.46 19.20
CA ASP A 396 24.34 6.44 20.23
C ASP A 396 23.76 7.72 19.58
N LYS A 397 24.29 8.08 18.40
CA LYS A 397 23.88 9.20 17.55
C LYS A 397 22.45 9.03 17.00
N ILE A 398 21.57 9.92 17.43
CA ILE A 398 20.25 10.12 16.83
C ILE A 398 20.34 11.22 15.78
N LEU A 399 19.85 10.97 14.56
CA LEU A 399 19.92 11.91 13.43
C LEU A 399 19.01 13.13 13.65
N PRO A 400 19.32 14.31 13.06
CA PRO A 400 18.44 15.48 13.13
C PRO A 400 17.13 15.25 12.37
N VAL A 401 16.12 16.07 12.67
CA VAL A 401 14.83 16.08 11.97
C VAL A 401 15.05 16.32 10.47
N GLY A 402 14.26 15.67 9.62
CA GLY A 402 14.40 15.67 8.15
C GLY A 402 15.53 14.77 7.63
N SER A 403 16.48 14.34 8.47
CA SER A 403 17.52 13.38 8.10
C SER A 403 17.08 11.96 8.47
N ARG A 404 16.66 11.16 7.46
CA ARG A 404 16.05 9.83 7.63
C ARG A 404 14.83 9.80 8.57
N SER A 405 14.20 10.95 8.82
CA SER A 405 13.04 11.03 9.72
C SER A 405 11.81 10.45 9.02
N LYS A 406 10.88 9.90 9.78
CA LYS A 406 9.61 9.35 9.27
C LYS A 406 8.43 9.90 10.05
N GLN A 407 7.21 9.80 9.50
CA GLN A 407 6.06 10.54 10.05
C GLN A 407 4.79 9.71 10.17
N ILE A 408 3.96 10.09 11.16
CA ILE A 408 2.53 9.78 11.21
C ILE A 408 1.77 11.06 10.89
N VAL A 409 0.95 11.03 9.84
CA VAL A 409 0.25 12.20 9.27
C VAL A 409 -1.26 12.03 9.43
N HIS A 410 -1.97 13.08 9.89
CA HIS A 410 -3.43 13.09 9.85
C HIS A 410 -3.93 13.18 8.42
N SER A 411 -4.86 12.30 8.04
CA SER A 411 -5.17 12.02 6.64
C SER A 411 -5.71 13.20 5.83
N SER A 412 -6.27 14.23 6.49
CA SER A 412 -6.73 15.45 5.82
C SER A 412 -5.63 16.50 5.59
N ALA A 413 -4.47 16.39 6.24
CA ALA A 413 -3.57 17.52 6.49
C ALA A 413 -2.69 17.97 5.32
N ILE A 414 -2.20 17.04 4.51
CA ILE A 414 -1.11 17.34 3.56
C ILE A 414 -1.58 17.37 2.11
N GLU A 415 -0.77 18.01 1.26
CA GLU A 415 -0.91 18.01 -0.20
C GLU A 415 0.19 17.19 -0.88
N THR A 416 1.36 17.06 -0.26
CA THR A 416 2.52 16.35 -0.80
C THR A 416 3.36 15.75 0.32
N ILE A 417 3.51 14.43 0.31
CA ILE A 417 4.44 13.70 1.18
C ILE A 417 5.81 13.58 0.50
N GLY A 418 6.89 13.74 1.27
CA GLY A 418 8.26 13.45 0.85
C GLY A 418 8.76 12.15 1.46
N ILE A 419 10.04 11.82 1.27
CA ILE A 419 10.60 10.57 1.80
C ILE A 419 10.98 10.74 3.28
N HIS A 420 11.56 11.89 3.65
CA HIS A 420 12.00 12.16 5.04
C HIS A 420 11.30 13.35 5.71
N ASP A 421 10.48 14.10 4.98
CA ASP A 421 9.69 15.24 5.49
C ASP A 421 8.38 15.41 4.68
N VAL A 422 7.48 16.30 5.12
CA VAL A 422 6.26 16.70 4.41
C VAL A 422 6.54 17.93 3.56
N TYR A 423 6.72 17.76 2.25
CA TYR A 423 7.04 18.87 1.34
C TYR A 423 5.93 19.92 1.22
N ARG A 424 4.66 19.56 1.43
CA ARG A 424 3.56 20.54 1.43
C ARG A 424 2.40 20.13 2.34
N MET A 425 2.12 20.97 3.32
CA MET A 425 0.90 20.94 4.13
C MET A 425 -0.18 21.86 3.54
N LYS A 426 -1.44 21.64 3.93
CA LYS A 426 -2.53 22.59 3.72
C LYS A 426 -2.42 23.78 4.69
N PRO A 427 -3.25 24.84 4.54
CA PRO A 427 -3.34 25.91 5.53
C PRO A 427 -3.69 25.42 6.94
N ASN A 428 -3.20 26.16 7.94
CA ASN A 428 -3.49 25.96 9.37
C ASN A 428 -3.17 24.54 9.92
N GLN A 429 -2.17 23.87 9.34
CA GLN A 429 -1.66 22.58 9.80
C GLN A 429 -0.37 22.73 10.60
N THR A 430 -0.12 21.79 11.52
CA THR A 430 1.04 21.81 12.42
C THR A 430 1.91 20.57 12.28
N VAL A 431 3.21 20.76 12.53
CA VAL A 431 4.19 19.68 12.68
C VAL A 431 4.64 19.62 14.14
N HIS A 432 4.68 18.42 14.70
CA HIS A 432 5.19 18.15 16.03
C HIS A 432 6.34 17.15 15.93
N VAL A 433 7.56 17.63 16.19
CA VAL A 433 8.72 16.76 16.37
C VAL A 433 8.56 16.03 17.68
N VAL A 434 8.37 14.71 17.62
CA VAL A 434 8.26 13.87 18.80
C VAL A 434 9.66 13.71 19.40
N LYS A 435 9.77 13.93 20.71
CA LYS A 435 11.05 13.77 21.42
C LYS A 435 11.47 12.30 21.47
N GLU A 436 12.77 12.07 21.40
CA GLU A 436 13.41 10.74 21.41
C GLU A 436 13.23 9.93 22.71
N ASP A 437 12.85 10.57 23.82
CA ASP A 437 12.47 9.94 25.08
C ASP A 437 11.00 9.49 25.10
N VAL A 438 10.17 9.99 24.17
CA VAL A 438 8.76 9.57 23.98
C VAL A 438 8.64 8.53 22.87
N ALA A 439 9.28 8.76 21.72
CA ALA A 439 9.28 7.84 20.58
C ALA A 439 10.52 8.01 19.71
N LEU A 440 11.01 6.92 19.13
CA LEU A 440 12.22 6.91 18.29
C LEU A 440 12.00 6.00 17.07
N LEU A 441 12.49 6.42 15.89
CA LEU A 441 12.51 5.57 14.71
C LEU A 441 13.74 4.64 14.80
N HIS A 442 13.51 3.35 14.91
CA HIS A 442 14.54 2.31 14.93
C HIS A 442 14.74 1.79 13.49
N HIS A 443 15.93 1.96 12.92
CA HIS A 443 16.26 1.54 11.55
C HIS A 443 17.29 0.39 11.55
N TYR A 444 16.84 -0.82 11.26
CA TYR A 444 17.65 -2.05 11.35
C TYR A 444 18.39 -2.31 10.05
N ARG A 445 19.65 -1.84 9.96
CA ARG A 445 20.37 -1.72 8.69
C ARG A 445 21.62 -2.57 8.63
N ASP A 446 21.88 -3.11 7.43
CA ASP A 446 23.14 -3.71 7.01
C ASP A 446 24.02 -2.61 6.38
N TRP A 447 25.27 -2.50 6.84
CA TRP A 447 26.31 -1.58 6.39
C TRP A 447 27.55 -2.28 5.79
N GLU A 448 27.58 -3.62 5.80
CA GLU A 448 28.64 -4.47 5.25
C GLU A 448 30.02 -4.28 5.93
N ASN A 449 30.05 -3.66 7.11
CA ASN A 449 31.25 -3.41 7.91
C ASN A 449 31.14 -4.02 9.33
N PRO A 450 31.58 -5.28 9.54
CA PRO A 450 31.51 -5.93 10.86
C PRO A 450 32.54 -5.39 11.87
N ASN A 451 33.61 -4.74 11.41
CA ASN A 451 34.69 -4.19 12.24
C ASN A 451 34.44 -2.71 12.63
N ASP A 452 33.21 -2.23 12.47
CA ASP A 452 32.84 -0.84 12.71
C ASP A 452 32.93 -0.42 14.19
N THR A 453 33.56 0.73 14.43
CA THR A 453 33.87 1.28 15.75
C THR A 453 32.92 2.41 16.18
N THR A 454 31.79 2.61 15.50
CA THR A 454 30.81 3.67 15.82
C THR A 454 30.30 3.53 17.26
N PRO A 455 30.27 4.61 18.06
CA PRO A 455 29.73 4.59 19.42
C PRO A 455 28.31 4.02 19.47
N ARG A 456 28.13 3.00 20.29
CA ARG A 456 26.89 2.22 20.39
C ARG A 456 26.39 2.08 21.82
N LYS A 457 25.08 1.95 21.96
CA LYS A 457 24.36 1.90 23.24
C LYS A 457 23.32 0.80 23.23
N ASN A 458 23.19 0.08 24.35
CA ASN A 458 22.17 -0.94 24.53
C ASN A 458 20.78 -0.29 24.59
N ASP A 459 19.79 -0.87 23.92
CA ASP A 459 18.43 -0.35 23.85
C ASP A 459 17.41 -1.49 23.92
N TYR A 460 17.01 -1.82 25.15
CA TYR A 460 16.11 -2.93 25.46
C TYR A 460 14.62 -2.63 25.20
N THR A 461 14.29 -1.47 24.63
CA THR A 461 12.89 -0.98 24.47
C THR A 461 11.98 -1.95 23.73
N MET A 462 12.54 -2.77 22.84
CA MET A 462 11.79 -3.79 22.10
C MET A 462 11.33 -4.97 22.97
N LEU A 463 12.00 -5.26 24.08
CA LEU A 463 11.71 -6.44 24.90
C LEU A 463 10.33 -6.39 25.60
N LYS A 464 9.72 -5.21 25.79
CA LYS A 464 8.33 -5.14 26.26
C LYS A 464 7.34 -5.76 25.27
N PHE A 465 7.66 -5.81 23.98
CA PHE A 465 6.84 -6.42 22.93
C PHE A 465 7.07 -7.93 22.75
N LEU A 466 8.12 -8.48 23.38
CA LEU A 466 8.61 -9.87 23.25
C LEU A 466 7.48 -10.90 23.15
N ASP A 467 6.61 -10.95 24.16
CA ASP A 467 5.61 -12.00 24.30
C ASP A 467 4.52 -11.91 23.23
N LYS A 468 4.03 -10.70 22.95
CA LYS A 468 2.99 -10.47 21.94
C LYS A 468 3.53 -10.64 20.52
N LEU A 469 4.78 -10.26 20.27
CA LEU A 469 5.44 -10.42 18.97
C LEU A 469 5.71 -11.89 18.66
N ILE A 470 6.30 -12.65 19.61
CA ILE A 470 6.51 -14.09 19.45
C ILE A 470 5.19 -14.83 19.25
N ALA A 471 4.13 -14.49 20.00
CA ALA A 471 2.82 -15.08 19.80
C ALA A 471 2.24 -14.80 18.40
N ASN A 472 2.17 -13.53 18.00
CA ASN A 472 1.65 -13.13 16.68
C ASN A 472 2.43 -13.79 15.53
N VAL A 473 3.76 -13.75 15.57
CA VAL A 473 4.61 -14.33 14.52
C VAL A 473 4.49 -15.86 14.49
N THR A 474 4.35 -16.52 15.64
CA THR A 474 4.09 -17.97 15.70
C THR A 474 2.78 -18.34 15.01
N GLU A 475 1.70 -17.60 15.23
CA GLU A 475 0.42 -17.87 14.55
C GLU A 475 0.46 -17.55 13.05
N ILE A 476 1.22 -16.53 12.62
CA ILE A 476 1.41 -16.24 11.19
C ILE A 476 2.17 -17.38 10.49
N TRP A 477 3.25 -17.89 11.08
CA TRP A 477 4.03 -18.97 10.47
C TRP A 477 3.30 -20.32 10.40
N LYS A 478 2.36 -20.62 11.32
CA LYS A 478 1.47 -21.79 11.19
C LYS A 478 0.61 -21.75 9.92
N LEU A 479 0.37 -20.56 9.37
CA LEU A 479 -0.50 -20.30 8.22
C LEU A 479 0.28 -20.14 6.91
N LEU A 480 1.60 -20.30 6.96
CA LEU A 480 2.51 -20.25 5.82
C LEU A 480 3.43 -21.50 5.76
N PRO A 481 2.90 -22.74 5.89
CA PRO A 481 3.72 -23.95 5.92
C PRO A 481 4.52 -24.19 4.62
N GLU A 482 4.11 -23.56 3.52
CA GLU A 482 4.75 -23.59 2.20
C GLU A 482 5.66 -22.38 1.92
N VAL A 483 5.99 -21.61 2.97
CA VAL A 483 7.05 -20.59 2.99
C VAL A 483 8.18 -21.09 3.91
N PRO A 484 9.43 -21.22 3.43
CA PRO A 484 10.52 -21.63 4.30
C PRO A 484 10.92 -20.50 5.27
N LEU A 485 11.28 -20.89 6.50
CA LEU A 485 11.86 -20.01 7.52
C LEU A 485 13.35 -19.66 7.24
N GLU A 486 13.94 -20.35 6.27
CA GLU A 486 15.35 -20.24 5.89
C GLU A 486 15.45 -19.85 4.41
N GLU A 487 16.50 -19.09 4.07
CA GLU A 487 16.90 -18.86 2.68
C GLU A 487 17.44 -20.15 2.04
N ARG A 488 17.58 -20.15 0.71
CA ARG A 488 18.20 -21.24 -0.07
C ARG A 488 19.53 -20.81 -0.66
#